data_AF-A0A511FH72-F1
#
_entry.id   AF-A0A511FH72-F1
#
_cell.length_a   1.000
_cell.length_b   1.000
_cell.length_c   1.000
_cell.angle_alpha   90.00
_cell.angle_beta   90.00
_cell.angle_gamma   90.00
#
_symmetry.space_group_name_H-M   'P 1'
#
loop_
_entity.id
_entity.type
_entity.pdbx_description
1 polymer ?
#
loop_
_entity_poly.entity_id
_entity_poly.type
_entity_poly.pdbx_seq_one_letter_code
_entity_poly.pdbx_strand_id
1 'polypeptide(L)' 'MPGTYLGLGATPAGVDPATAAYNHAPGARFADEALAVGPAVLAALALDRLAQG' A
#
# COMPACT_ATOMS: atom_id res chain seq x y z
N MET A 1 1.03 5.43 21.71
CA MET A 1 -0.01 5.55 20.66
C MET A 1 -0.06 4.25 19.88
N PRO A 2 -1.17 3.50 19.88
CA PRO A 2 -1.30 2.35 18.99
C PRO A 2 -1.34 2.82 17.54
N GLY A 3 -0.49 2.23 16.71
CA GLY A 3 -0.43 2.49 15.27
C GLY A 3 -0.73 1.21 14.49
N THR A 4 -0.96 1.37 13.18
CA THR A 4 -1.15 0.25 12.26
C THR A 4 -0.10 0.30 11.15
N TYR A 5 0.24 -0.86 10.63
CA TYR A 5 1.09 -1.03 9.45
C TYR A 5 0.42 -2.01 8.50
N LEU A 6 0.38 -1.68 7.22
CA LEU A 6 -0.22 -2.52 6.18
C LEU A 6 0.71 -2.62 4.98
N GLY A 7 0.82 -3.82 4.43
CA GLY A 7 1.43 -4.05 3.13
C GLY A 7 0.41 -3.78 2.04
N LEU A 8 0.78 -2.94 1.06
CA LEU A 8 -0.02 -2.70 -0.13
C LEU A 8 0.72 -3.28 -1.34
N GLY A 9 0.05 -4.18 -2.07
CA GLY A 9 0.55 -4.65 -3.36
C GLY A 9 0.61 -3.49 -4.34
N ALA A 10 1.74 -3.34 -5.03
CA ALA A 10 1.96 -2.25 -5.97
C ALA A 10 2.65 -2.76 -7.25
N THR A 11 2.36 -3.99 -7.68
CA THR A 11 2.87 -4.51 -8.95
C THR A 11 2.28 -3.72 -10.11
N PRO A 12 3.10 -3.17 -11.03
CA PRO A 12 2.60 -2.48 -12.22
C PRO A 12 1.69 -3.34 -13.10
N ALA A 13 0.74 -2.71 -13.79
CA ALA A 13 -0.15 -3.41 -14.71
C ALA A 13 0.64 -4.16 -15.80
N GLY A 14 0.22 -5.39 -16.09
CA GLY A 14 0.88 -6.26 -17.07
C GLY A 14 2.14 -6.97 -16.57
N VAL A 15 2.56 -6.74 -15.32
CA VAL A 15 3.65 -7.48 -14.68
C VAL A 15 3.07 -8.57 -13.79
N ASP A 16 3.61 -9.79 -13.87
CA ASP A 16 3.21 -10.90 -12.99
C ASP A 16 3.68 -10.62 -11.55
N PRO A 17 2.76 -10.51 -10.57
CA PRO A 17 3.10 -10.29 -9.17
C PRO A 17 3.94 -11.42 -8.56
N ALA A 18 3.84 -12.65 -9.07
CA ALA A 18 4.57 -13.80 -8.54
C ALA A 18 6.08 -13.74 -8.86
N THR A 19 6.47 -13.04 -9.93
CA THR A 19 7.86 -12.93 -10.37
C THR A 19 8.42 -11.51 -10.28
N ALA A 20 7.59 -10.53 -9.90
CA ALA A 20 8.01 -9.13 -9.77
C ALA A 20 9.12 -8.97 -8.72
N ALA A 21 10.04 -8.05 -8.97
CA ALA A 21 11.12 -7.74 -8.04
C ALA A 21 10.56 -7.14 -6.74
N TYR A 22 10.86 -7.76 -5.61
CA TYR A 22 10.40 -7.30 -4.29
C TYR A 22 11.05 -5.97 -3.87
N ASN A 23 10.49 -5.32 -2.85
CA ASN A 23 10.73 -3.93 -2.48
C ASN A 23 12.17 -3.56 -2.04
N HIS A 24 13.08 -4.52 -1.89
CA HIS A 24 14.50 -4.26 -1.61
C HIS A 24 15.45 -4.67 -2.75
N ALA A 25 14.91 -5.00 -3.93
CA ALA A 25 15.71 -5.28 -5.11
C ALA A 25 16.05 -3.98 -5.89
N PRO A 26 17.22 -3.88 -6.55
CA PRO A 26 17.61 -2.70 -7.35
C PRO A 26 16.63 -2.37 -8.49
N GLY A 27 15.99 -3.41 -9.04
CA GLY A 27 15.03 -3.31 -10.14
C GLY A 27 13.57 -3.18 -9.71
N ALA A 28 13.28 -2.97 -8.42
CA ALA A 28 11.92 -2.83 -7.93
C ALA A 28 11.18 -1.71 -8.69
N ARG A 29 9.91 -1.97 -9.01
CA ARG A 29 8.99 -1.05 -9.67
C ARG A 29 7.66 -1.11 -8.95
N PHE A 30 7.00 0.03 -8.85
CA PHE A 30 5.74 0.17 -8.16
C PHE A 30 4.73 0.88 -9.07
N ALA A 31 3.48 0.46 -9.02
CA ALA A 31 2.36 1.11 -9.68
C ALA A 31 2.09 2.47 -9.03
N ASP A 32 2.04 3.54 -9.81
CA ASP A 32 1.85 4.92 -9.29
C ASP A 32 0.50 5.09 -8.59
N GLU A 33 -0.51 4.30 -8.97
CA GLU A 33 -1.83 4.28 -8.34
C GLU A 33 -1.74 3.96 -6.83
N ALA A 34 -0.72 3.21 -6.41
CA ALA A 34 -0.49 2.91 -5.00
C ALA A 34 -0.25 4.16 -4.13
N LEU A 35 0.26 5.25 -4.73
CA LEU A 35 0.44 6.54 -4.05
C LEU A 35 -0.88 7.17 -3.62
N ALA A 36 -1.98 6.88 -4.32
CA ALA A 36 -3.31 7.32 -3.93
C ALA A 36 -3.99 6.32 -2.99
N VAL A 37 -3.87 5.01 -3.28
CA VAL A 37 -4.58 3.95 -2.54
C VAL A 37 -4.08 3.82 -1.10
N GLY A 38 -2.77 3.81 -0.88
CA GLY A 38 -2.19 3.63 0.47
C GLY A 38 -2.67 4.69 1.47
N PRO A 39 -2.53 5.98 1.16
CA PRO A 39 -3.03 7.06 2.02
C PRO A 39 -4.55 7.03 2.20
N ALA A 40 -5.32 6.67 1.16
CA ALA A 40 -6.77 6.58 1.26
C ALA A 40 -7.20 5.50 2.27
N VAL A 41 -6.56 4.33 2.26
CA VAL A 41 -6.83 3.26 3.24
C VAL A 41 -6.48 3.71 4.65
N LEU A 42 -5.31 4.32 4.84
CA LEU A 42 -4.90 4.84 6.15
C LEU A 42 -5.87 5.92 6.67
N ALA A 43 -6.32 6.82 5.79
CA ALA A 43 -7.29 7.85 6.13
C ALA A 43 -8.64 7.24 6.52
N ALA A 44 -9.15 6.25 5.77
CA ALA A 44 -10.39 5.57 6.10
C ALA A 44 -10.31 4.88 7.47
N LEU A 45 -9.24 4.12 7.74
CA LEU A 45 -9.02 3.49 9.05
C LEU A 45 -8.95 4.51 10.19
N ALA A 46 -8.30 5.65 9.96
CA ALA A 46 -8.24 6.72 10.95
C ALA A 46 -9.62 7.33 11.22
N LEU A 47 -10.40 7.61 10.18
CA LEU A 47 -11.76 8.15 10.29
C LEU A 47 -12.69 7.18 11.04
N ASP A 48 -12.66 5.90 10.69
CA ASP A 48 -13.43 4.85 11.37
C ASP A 48 -13.05 4.79 12.86
N ARG A 49 -11.75 4.86 13.18
CA ARG A 49 -11.27 4.82 14.55
C ARG A 49 -11.68 6.03 15.38
N LEU A 50 -11.76 7.22 14.75
CA LEU A 50 -12.22 8.45 15.38
C LEU A 50 -13.74 8.44 15.59
N ALA A 51 -14.49 7.79 14.70
CA ALA A 51 -15.94 7.63 14.82
C ALA A 51 -16.35 6.66 15.95
N GLN A 52 -15.45 5.78 16.40
CA GLN A 52 -15.73 4.77 17.42
C GLN A 52 -15.83 5.31 18.86
N GLY A 53 -15.47 6.57 19.11
CA GLY A 53 -15.71 7.27 20.40
C GLY A 53 -15.40 6.45 21.64
#